data_AF-A0A6M1M714-F1
#
_entry.id   AF-A0A6M1M714-F1
#
_cell.length_a   1.000
_cell.length_b   1.000
_cell.length_c   1.000
_cell.angle_alpha   90.00
_cell.angle_beta   90.00
_cell.angle_gamma   90.00
#
_symmetry.space_group_name_H-M   'P 1'
#
loop_
_entity.id
_entity.type
_entity.pdbx_description
1 polymer ?
#
loop_
_entity_poly.entity_id
_entity_poly.type
_entity_poly.pdbx_seq_one_letter_code
_entity_poly.pdbx_strand_id
1 'polypeptide(L)'
;MVWDERKRARNCQPPPGGHGLDFADARDRFRWDTAAISESYSGKSGGARYMATGYLDGKLVTLTVSLLGTEAISAIRLRTASNRERKAYAARSE
;
A
#
# COMPACT_ATOMS: atom_id res chain seq x y z
N MET A 1 0.76 10.28 -6.72
CA MET A 1 1.39 9.60 -5.56
C MET A 1 2.89 9.90 -5.56
N VAL A 2 3.46 10.17 -4.38
CA VAL A 2 4.90 10.41 -4.18
C VAL A 2 5.47 9.45 -3.12
N TRP A 3 6.79 9.47 -2.90
CA TRP A 3 7.44 8.70 -1.84
C TRP A 3 8.81 9.27 -1.48
N ASP A 4 9.34 8.81 -0.36
CA ASP A 4 10.74 8.94 0.01
C ASP A 4 11.56 7.85 -0.72
N GLU A 5 12.59 8.24 -1.45
CA GLU A 5 13.38 7.32 -2.28
C GLU A 5 14.10 6.24 -1.46
N ARG A 6 14.53 6.56 -0.23
CA ARG A 6 15.11 5.55 0.68
C ARG A 6 14.07 4.49 1.06
N LYS A 7 12.79 4.87 1.18
CA LYS A 7 11.71 3.92 1.45
C LYS A 7 11.42 3.06 0.22
N ARG A 8 11.37 3.65 -0.97
CA ARG A 8 11.20 2.91 -2.24
C ARG A 8 12.31 1.89 -2.41
N ALA A 9 13.57 2.32 -2.35
CA ALA A 9 14.73 1.45 -2.50
C ALA A 9 14.69 0.24 -1.55
N ARG A 10 14.36 0.47 -0.27
CA ARG A 10 14.18 -0.63 0.70
C ARG A 10 13.00 -1.53 0.37
N ASN A 11 11.88 -0.97 -0.10
CA ASN A 11 10.69 -1.78 -0.43
C ASN A 11 10.93 -2.69 -1.65
N CYS A 12 11.74 -2.23 -2.61
CA CYS A 12 12.13 -3.00 -3.79
C CYS A 12 13.07 -4.17 -3.48
N GLN A 13 13.79 -4.16 -2.35
CA GLN A 13 14.64 -5.28 -1.96
C GLN A 13 13.81 -6.57 -1.76
N PRO A 14 14.34 -7.75 -2.11
CA PRO A 14 13.65 -9.01 -1.86
C PRO A 14 13.55 -9.31 -0.36
N PRO A 15 12.62 -10.19 0.07
CA PRO A 15 12.57 -10.67 1.44
C PRO A 15 13.89 -11.36 1.87
N PRO A 16 14.31 -11.24 3.14
CA PRO A 16 13.61 -10.55 4.23
C PRO A 16 13.88 -9.04 4.31
N GLY A 17 14.79 -8.50 3.48
CA GLY A 17 15.22 -7.08 3.54
C GLY A 17 14.15 -6.08 3.08
N GLY A 18 13.26 -6.51 2.18
CA GLY A 18 12.14 -5.71 1.70
C GLY A 18 10.94 -6.56 1.31
N HIS A 19 10.20 -6.12 0.29
CA HIS A 19 8.98 -6.77 -0.17
C HIS A 19 9.02 -7.15 -1.66
N GLY A 20 10.08 -6.80 -2.39
CA GLY A 20 10.23 -7.07 -3.81
C GLY A 20 9.20 -6.36 -4.69
N LEU A 21 8.62 -5.25 -4.21
CA LEU A 21 7.59 -4.48 -4.91
C LEU A 21 7.98 -3.00 -4.97
N ASP A 22 7.74 -2.37 -6.12
CA ASP A 22 8.05 -0.95 -6.33
C ASP A 22 6.82 -0.06 -6.11
N PHE A 23 7.01 1.08 -5.46
CA PHE A 23 5.97 2.11 -5.32
C PHE A 23 5.60 2.75 -6.67
N ALA A 24 6.53 2.82 -7.62
CA ALA A 24 6.25 3.31 -8.97
C ALA A 24 5.24 2.41 -9.68
N ASP A 25 5.38 1.08 -9.54
CA ASP A 25 4.40 0.13 -10.09
C ASP A 25 3.01 0.32 -9.47
N ALA A 26 2.95 0.54 -8.16
CA ALA A 26 1.67 0.82 -7.50
C ALA A 26 1.08 2.18 -7.93
N ARG A 27 1.90 3.19 -8.24
CA ARG A 27 1.39 4.47 -8.79
C ARG A 27 0.70 4.26 -10.12
N ASP A 28 1.30 3.45 -10.97
CA ASP A 28 0.93 3.39 -12.38
C ASP A 28 -0.11 2.29 -12.66
N ARG A 29 -0.13 1.21 -11.86
CA ARG A 29 -0.90 -0.02 -12.18
C ARG A 29 -1.76 -0.58 -11.05
N PHE A 30 -1.74 0.00 -9.86
CA PHE A 30 -2.62 -0.44 -8.76
C PHE A 30 -4.09 -0.13 -9.11
N ARG A 31 -4.97 -1.13 -8.95
CA ARG A 31 -6.40 -1.03 -9.22
C ARG A 31 -7.13 -0.38 -8.04
N TRP A 32 -7.21 0.95 -8.07
CA TRP A 32 -7.86 1.75 -7.02
C TRP A 32 -9.38 1.59 -6.99
N ASP A 33 -10.00 1.34 -8.15
CA ASP A 33 -11.44 1.19 -8.34
C ASP A 33 -12.04 0.02 -7.57
N THR A 34 -11.27 -1.04 -7.34
CA THR A 34 -11.69 -2.20 -6.54
C THR A 34 -11.05 -2.23 -5.15
N ALA A 35 -10.20 -1.27 -4.81
CA ALA A 35 -9.40 -1.35 -3.58
C ALA A 35 -10.25 -1.15 -2.32
N ALA A 36 -10.04 -2.02 -1.33
CA ALA A 36 -10.58 -1.83 0.01
C ALA A 36 -9.67 -0.89 0.80
N ILE A 37 -10.19 0.27 1.17
CA ILE A 37 -9.46 1.28 1.95
C ILE A 37 -9.90 1.19 3.41
N SER A 38 -8.94 1.10 4.33
CA SER A 38 -9.18 1.22 5.76
C SER A 38 -8.21 2.21 6.39
N GLU A 39 -8.65 2.88 7.46
CA GLU A 39 -7.73 3.61 8.31
C GLU A 39 -6.75 2.65 8.98
N SER A 40 -5.52 3.13 9.16
CA SER A 40 -4.44 2.42 9.86
C SER A 40 -3.92 3.30 10.98
N TYR A 41 -3.19 2.69 11.92
CA TYR A 41 -2.62 3.41 13.06
C TYR A 41 -1.83 4.64 12.60
N SER A 42 -2.15 5.79 13.19
CA SER A 42 -1.44 7.05 12.98
C SER A 42 0.05 6.86 13.27
N GLY A 43 0.91 7.45 12.43
CA GLY A 43 2.36 7.37 12.66
C GLY A 43 2.75 8.10 13.94
N LYS A 44 3.96 7.85 14.46
CA LYS A 44 4.55 8.58 15.61
C LYS A 44 4.49 10.12 15.48
N SER A 45 4.34 10.63 14.26
CA SER A 45 4.24 12.06 13.93
C SER A 45 2.80 12.55 13.73
N GLY A 46 1.78 11.80 14.14
CA GLY A 46 0.38 12.24 14.17
C GLY A 46 -0.39 12.19 12.83
N GLY A 47 0.28 11.97 11.70
CA GLY A 47 -0.40 11.87 10.40
C GLY A 47 -1.25 10.61 10.25
N ALA A 48 -2.51 10.80 9.81
CA ALA A 48 -3.41 9.70 9.44
C ALA A 48 -2.77 8.83 8.35
N ARG A 49 -2.85 7.52 8.55
CA ARG A 49 -2.37 6.54 7.58
C ARG A 49 -3.54 5.72 7.09
N TYR A 50 -3.50 5.39 5.82
CA TYR A 50 -4.50 4.56 5.17
C TYR A 50 -3.83 3.33 4.60
N MET A 51 -4.59 2.24 4.61
CA MET A 51 -4.21 0.98 4.04
C MET A 51 -5.16 0.67 2.91
N ALA A 52 -4.66 0.65 1.68
CA ALA A 52 -5.39 0.21 0.51
C ALA A 52 -4.99 -1.23 0.19
N THR A 53 -5.93 -2.16 0.29
CA THR A 53 -5.75 -3.54 -0.16
C THR A 53 -6.42 -3.70 -1.51
N GLY A 54 -5.69 -4.11 -2.53
CA GLY A 54 -6.18 -4.16 -3.91
C GLY A 54 -5.19 -4.86 -4.84
N TYR A 55 -5.56 -4.99 -6.11
CA TYR A 55 -4.77 -5.74 -7.08
C TYR A 55 -3.68 -4.88 -7.72
N LEU A 56 -2.49 -5.48 -7.82
CA LEU A 56 -1.36 -5.00 -8.63
C LEU A 56 -0.86 -6.16 -9.46
N ASP A 57 -0.94 -6.04 -10.80
CA ASP A 57 -0.50 -7.08 -11.75
C ASP A 57 -1.04 -8.48 -11.39
N GLY A 58 -2.34 -8.57 -11.04
CA GLY A 58 -3.02 -9.81 -10.66
C GLY A 58 -2.74 -10.32 -9.24
N LYS A 59 -1.87 -9.65 -8.47
CA LYS A 59 -1.56 -10.01 -7.08
C LYS A 59 -2.29 -9.09 -6.12
N LEU A 60 -2.96 -9.68 -5.13
CA LEU A 60 -3.55 -8.90 -4.03
C LEU A 60 -2.43 -8.39 -3.10
N VAL A 61 -2.29 -7.07 -3.04
CA VAL A 61 -1.27 -6.35 -2.28
C VAL A 61 -1.92 -5.36 -1.33
N THR A 62 -1.14 -4.91 -0.37
CA THR A 62 -1.51 -3.91 0.62
C THR A 62 -0.53 -2.75 0.54
N LEU A 63 -1.04 -1.57 0.20
CA LEU A 63 -0.32 -0.32 0.09
C LEU A 63 -0.68 0.57 1.31
N THR A 64 0.31 0.90 2.12
CA THR A 64 0.17 1.88 3.20
C THR A 64 0.60 3.25 2.69
N VAL A 65 -0.28 4.24 2.85
CA VAL A 65 -0.04 5.63 2.46
C VAL A 65 -0.31 6.58 3.62
N SER A 66 0.29 7.77 3.57
CA SER A 66 -0.15 8.93 4.35
C SER A 66 -0.65 10.03 3.43
N LEU A 67 -1.60 10.82 3.90
CA LEU A 67 -2.03 12.03 3.21
C LEU A 67 -0.94 13.10 3.32
N LEU A 68 -0.74 13.85 2.24
CA LEU A 68 0.06 15.06 2.18
C LEU A 68 -0.90 16.22 1.86
N GLY A 69 -1.48 16.80 2.91
CA GLY A 69 -2.60 17.73 2.76
C GLY A 69 -3.78 17.06 2.07
N THR A 70 -4.40 17.76 1.12
CA THR A 70 -5.51 17.28 0.29
C THR A 70 -5.09 16.91 -1.14
N GLU A 71 -3.86 17.24 -1.54
CA GLU A 71 -3.43 17.20 -2.94
C GLU A 71 -2.71 15.90 -3.32
N ALA A 72 -2.13 15.19 -2.35
CA ALA A 72 -1.33 14.02 -2.65
C ALA A 72 -1.34 12.96 -1.54
N ILE A 73 -0.97 11.75 -1.94
CA ILE A 73 -0.65 10.65 -1.03
C ILE A 73 0.82 10.26 -1.16
N SER A 74 1.46 9.98 -0.03
CA SER A 74 2.82 9.44 0.04
C SER A 74 2.78 7.94 0.30
N ALA A 75 3.40 7.14 -0.56
CA ALA A 75 3.61 5.72 -0.29
C ALA A 75 4.60 5.52 0.86
N ILE A 76 4.28 4.59 1.76
CA ILE A 76 5.09 4.26 2.94
C ILE A 76 5.59 2.83 2.88
N ARG A 77 4.71 1.89 2.50
CA ARG A 77 5.00 0.45 2.45
C ARG A 77 4.07 -0.21 1.43
N LEU A 78 4.60 -1.17 0.66
CA LEU A 78 3.85 -1.98 -0.28
C LEU A 78 4.28 -3.44 -0.10
N ARG A 79 3.33 -4.33 0.15
CA ARG A 79 3.60 -5.75 0.34
C ARG A 79 2.47 -6.61 -0.18
N THR A 80 2.72 -7.89 -0.40
CA THR A 80 1.64 -8.86 -0.60
C THR A 80 0.68 -8.86 0.58
N ALA A 81 -0.62 -9.00 0.29
CA ALA A 81 -1.64 -9.15 1.32
C ALA A 81 -1.43 -10.47 2.08
N SER A 82 -1.55 -10.41 3.41
CA SER A 82 -1.56 -11.57 4.28
C SER A 82 -2.84 -12.39 4.10
N ASN A 83 -2.84 -13.65 4.55
CA ASN A 83 -4.04 -14.50 4.45
C ASN A 83 -5.28 -13.87 5.11
N ARG A 84 -5.09 -13.15 6.23
CA ARG A 84 -6.17 -12.42 6.90
C ARG A 84 -6.74 -11.31 6.04
N GLU A 85 -5.88 -10.51 5.41
CA GLU A 85 -6.30 -9.41 4.54
C GLU A 85 -6.96 -9.92 3.26
N ARG A 86 -6.47 -11.03 2.69
CA ARG A 86 -7.10 -11.68 1.52
C ARG A 86 -8.54 -12.10 1.82
N LYS A 87 -8.76 -12.76 2.96
CA LYS A 87 -10.10 -13.16 3.40
C LYS A 87 -11.01 -11.94 3.63
N ALA A 88 -10.49 -10.91 4.31
CA ALA A 88 -11.26 -9.69 4.57
C ALA A 88 -11.64 -8.94 3.28
N TYR A 89 -10.76 -8.93 2.27
CA TYR A 89 -11.05 -8.33 0.97
C TYR A 89 -12.12 -9.12 0.21
N ALA A 90 -12.02 -10.46 0.18
CA ALA A 90 -13.00 -11.31 -0.48
C ALA A 90 -14.41 -11.13 0.10
N ALA A 91 -14.55 -11.12 1.42
CA ALA A 91 -15.84 -10.94 2.11
C ALA A 91 -16.49 -9.55 1.90
N ARG A 92 -15.77 -8.57 1.34
CA ARG A 92 -16.32 -7.25 0.96
C ARG A 92 -16.77 -7.17 -0.49
N SER A 93 -16.36 -8.15 -1.29
CA SER A 93 -16.63 -8.22 -2.73
C SER A 93 -17.83 -9.13 -3.05
N GLU A 94 -18.43 -9.72 -2.01
CA GLU A 94 -19.70 -10.46 -2.01
C GLU A 94 -20.85 -9.55 -1.59
#